data_AF-A0A126X3V2-F1
#
_entry.id   AF-A0A126X3V2-F1
#
_cell.length_a   1.000
_cell.length_b   1.000
_cell.length_c   1.000
_cell.angle_alpha   90.00
_cell.angle_beta   90.00
_cell.angle_gamma   90.00
#
_symmetry.space_group_name_H-M   'P 1'
#
loop_
_entity.id
_entity.type
_entity.pdbx_description
1 polymer ?
#
loop_
_entity_poly.entity_id
_entity_poly.type
_entity_poly.pdbx_seq_one_letter_code
_entity_poly.pdbx_strand_id
1 'polypeptide(L)'
;MGLELLVKGSRMSSEANSSKLIEESLNKPYSEGIHEALDQFEYNFVITDPCLLDHPIVFASEGFLKMTGYSRGEVLGRNSRFLQGPKTDRRTVLEIREAIRQEKSCQVSILNYRKDGTTFWNFFHLAPVFSKEAGRVIHFLGVQNPISHCFQGCRSSVTNMLACGNSKNCTACLGKDHFNSHTSSASASNNLIYFGSCRREFFRDLSVDLGHTGLNSSFAEDDNKGIEEKHTCEPKESDKQQSVTAVTRLLSEFAHFSKYTGRTILDRRCDSADLVRVAPISSSLSIALSRIQQSLVLVDPHLPDMPIVYASNLFLLLTGYSRDEVLGKNCRFLQGRDTKQEDITKIRQSIETEQPCTVQILNYRKNGNPFWNLLHMAPVRNASGKVAFYVGVQLDATGMEEEEHPDKGMTPQMKQLGAVGAVRVAVRSLLGPSR
;
A
#
# COMPACT_ATOMS: atom_id res chain seq x y z
N MET A 1 -40.86 9.31 13.51
CA MET A 1 -40.65 8.03 12.78
C MET A 1 -40.12 8.20 11.34
N GLY A 2 -39.84 9.43 10.83
CA GLY A 2 -39.39 9.64 9.45
C GLY A 2 -37.87 9.72 9.22
N LEU A 3 -37.05 9.85 10.27
CA LEU A 3 -35.58 10.00 10.13
C LEU A 3 -34.79 8.68 10.12
N GLU A 4 -35.35 7.57 10.60
CA GLU A 4 -34.67 6.26 10.58
C GLU A 4 -34.74 5.56 9.22
N LEU A 5 -35.69 5.92 8.36
CA LEU A 5 -35.86 5.33 7.03
C LEU A 5 -34.89 5.91 5.99
N LEU A 6 -34.53 7.20 6.10
CA LEU A 6 -33.56 7.82 5.18
C LEU A 6 -32.12 7.32 5.39
N VAL A 7 -31.70 7.14 6.65
CA VAL A 7 -30.35 6.64 6.99
C VAL A 7 -30.18 5.17 6.57
N LYS A 8 -31.23 4.34 6.66
CA LYS A 8 -31.22 2.97 6.13
C LYS A 8 -31.12 2.95 4.60
N GLY A 9 -31.82 3.86 3.91
CA GLY A 9 -31.77 3.98 2.45
C GLY A 9 -30.37 4.33 1.91
N SER A 10 -29.67 5.27 2.54
CA SER A 10 -28.31 5.68 2.13
C SER A 10 -27.26 4.58 2.37
N ARG A 11 -27.41 3.82 3.47
CA ARG A 11 -26.48 2.75 3.86
C ARG A 11 -26.62 1.54 2.92
N MET A 12 -27.84 1.14 2.59
CA MET A 12 -28.09 0.06 1.61
C MET A 12 -27.62 0.42 0.19
N SER A 13 -27.78 1.67 -0.25
CA SER A 13 -27.23 2.12 -1.54
C SER A 13 -25.71 2.17 -1.56
N SER A 14 -25.08 2.46 -0.41
CA SER A 14 -23.61 2.51 -0.29
C SER A 14 -22.98 1.12 -0.29
N GLU A 15 -23.62 0.14 0.35
CA GLU A 15 -23.15 -1.26 0.38
C GLU A 15 -23.30 -1.92 -1.01
N ALA A 16 -24.45 -1.72 -1.68
CA ALA A 16 -24.67 -2.21 -3.03
C ALA A 16 -23.67 -1.63 -4.05
N ASN A 17 -23.35 -0.34 -3.94
CA ASN A 17 -22.32 0.28 -4.76
C ASN A 17 -20.91 -0.24 -4.43
N SER A 18 -20.61 -0.50 -3.15
CA SER A 18 -19.32 -1.06 -2.74
C SER A 18 -19.12 -2.48 -3.28
N SER A 19 -20.13 -3.34 -3.21
CA SER A 19 -20.07 -4.69 -3.76
C SER A 19 -19.84 -4.68 -5.27
N LYS A 20 -20.53 -3.80 -6.00
CA LYS A 20 -20.33 -3.65 -7.44
C LYS A 20 -18.92 -3.17 -7.79
N LEU A 21 -18.36 -2.21 -7.04
CA LEU A 21 -16.99 -1.74 -7.25
C LEU A 21 -15.94 -2.83 -6.99
N ILE A 22 -16.17 -3.70 -6.01
CA ILE A 22 -15.29 -4.84 -5.70
C ILE A 22 -15.30 -5.84 -6.85
N GLU A 23 -16.48 -6.18 -7.38
CA GLU A 23 -16.61 -7.11 -8.51
C GLU A 23 -15.99 -6.52 -9.79
N GLU A 24 -16.25 -5.25 -10.08
CA GLU A 24 -15.66 -4.55 -11.22
C GLU A 24 -14.14 -4.41 -11.13
N SER A 25 -13.55 -4.52 -9.93
CA SER A 25 -12.10 -4.37 -9.72
C SER A 25 -11.30 -5.42 -10.50
N LEU A 26 -11.76 -6.68 -10.52
CA LEU A 26 -11.11 -7.76 -11.27
C LEU A 26 -11.64 -7.89 -12.71
N ASN A 27 -12.93 -7.69 -12.92
CA ASN A 27 -13.56 -7.88 -14.24
C ASN A 27 -13.21 -6.78 -15.25
N LYS A 28 -12.70 -5.62 -14.81
CA LYS A 28 -12.21 -4.56 -15.71
C LYS A 28 -10.84 -4.88 -16.33
N PRO A 29 -9.80 -5.24 -15.55
CA PRO A 29 -8.49 -5.56 -16.10
C PRO A 29 -8.35 -6.98 -16.64
N TYR A 30 -9.15 -7.95 -16.17
CA TYR A 30 -9.01 -9.36 -16.53
C TYR A 30 -10.31 -9.88 -17.17
N SER A 31 -10.21 -10.84 -18.09
CA SER A 31 -11.39 -11.38 -18.78
C SER A 31 -12.25 -12.27 -17.88
N GLU A 32 -13.51 -12.47 -18.30
CA GLU A 32 -14.43 -13.44 -17.69
C GLU A 32 -13.75 -14.83 -17.64
N GLY A 33 -13.66 -15.42 -16.45
CA GLY A 33 -12.92 -16.66 -16.19
C GLY A 33 -11.72 -16.52 -15.23
N ILE A 34 -11.24 -15.29 -14.95
CA ILE A 34 -10.14 -15.11 -13.99
C ILE A 34 -10.49 -15.65 -12.60
N HIS A 35 -11.74 -15.46 -12.14
CA HIS A 35 -12.19 -15.94 -10.84
C HIS A 35 -12.08 -17.47 -10.73
N GLU A 36 -12.57 -18.19 -11.75
CA GLU A 36 -12.51 -19.65 -11.81
C GLU A 36 -11.07 -20.16 -11.88
N ALA A 37 -10.20 -19.49 -12.64
CA ALA A 37 -8.79 -19.84 -12.72
C ALA A 37 -8.08 -19.64 -11.37
N LEU A 38 -8.37 -18.55 -10.66
CA LEU A 38 -7.80 -18.28 -9.34
C LEU A 38 -8.29 -19.27 -8.27
N ASP A 39 -9.55 -19.69 -8.33
CA ASP A 39 -10.13 -20.66 -7.40
C ASP A 39 -9.53 -22.08 -7.54
N GLN A 40 -8.86 -22.39 -8.66
CA GLN A 40 -8.14 -23.65 -8.85
C GLN A 40 -6.81 -23.71 -8.08
N PHE A 41 -6.29 -22.58 -7.59
CA PHE A 41 -5.03 -22.57 -6.86
C PHE A 41 -5.22 -23.00 -5.40
N GLU A 42 -4.42 -23.97 -4.98
CA GLU A 42 -4.37 -24.43 -3.58
C GLU A 42 -3.58 -23.49 -2.64
N TYR A 43 -3.16 -22.32 -3.11
CA TYR A 43 -2.44 -21.34 -2.31
C TYR A 43 -3.39 -20.53 -1.42
N ASN A 44 -2.87 -20.03 -0.28
CA ASN A 44 -3.59 -19.04 0.52
C ASN A 44 -3.18 -17.65 0.05
N PHE A 45 -4.09 -16.93 -0.61
CA PHE A 45 -3.78 -15.60 -1.10
C PHE A 45 -5.02 -14.72 -1.14
N VAL A 46 -4.77 -13.42 -1.14
CA VAL A 46 -5.76 -12.37 -1.36
C VAL A 46 -5.26 -11.42 -2.43
N ILE A 47 -6.21 -10.79 -3.13
CA ILE A 47 -5.94 -9.68 -4.05
C ILE A 47 -6.60 -8.45 -3.45
N THR A 48 -5.88 -7.34 -3.39
CA THR A 48 -6.38 -6.07 -2.87
C THR A 48 -6.29 -4.99 -3.94
N ASP A 49 -7.21 -4.02 -3.92
CA ASP A 49 -7.24 -2.91 -4.88
C ASP A 49 -6.89 -1.58 -4.18
N PRO A 50 -5.70 -1.00 -4.41
CA PRO A 50 -5.30 0.26 -3.77
C PRO A 50 -6.03 1.50 -4.31
N CYS A 51 -6.79 1.39 -5.40
CA CYS A 51 -7.61 2.46 -5.95
C CYS A 51 -8.99 2.54 -5.28
N LEU A 52 -9.41 1.48 -4.57
CA LEU A 52 -10.63 1.48 -3.77
C LEU A 52 -10.39 2.02 -2.36
N LEU A 53 -11.46 2.51 -1.74
CA LEU A 53 -11.43 3.10 -0.41
C LEU A 53 -10.90 2.09 0.62
N ASP A 54 -9.91 2.50 1.41
CA ASP A 54 -9.24 1.68 2.44
C ASP A 54 -8.40 0.48 1.93
N HIS A 55 -8.11 0.42 0.62
CA HIS A 55 -7.32 -0.66 0.03
C HIS A 55 -7.89 -2.05 0.40
N PRO A 56 -9.14 -2.34 0.00
CA PRO A 56 -9.86 -3.53 0.43
C PRO A 56 -9.39 -4.78 -0.33
N ILE A 57 -9.64 -5.94 0.27
CA ILE A 57 -9.58 -7.23 -0.40
C ILE A 57 -10.73 -7.31 -1.41
N VAL A 58 -10.38 -7.58 -2.67
CA VAL A 58 -11.32 -7.77 -3.78
C VAL A 58 -11.45 -9.24 -4.19
N PHE A 59 -10.51 -10.08 -3.76
CA PHE A 59 -10.57 -11.54 -3.90
C PHE A 59 -9.84 -12.23 -2.76
N ALA A 60 -10.37 -13.38 -2.33
CA ALA A 60 -9.75 -14.25 -1.34
C ALA A 60 -9.90 -15.71 -1.77
N SER A 61 -8.78 -16.44 -1.80
CA SER A 61 -8.80 -17.86 -2.18
C SER A 61 -9.47 -18.72 -1.12
N GLU A 62 -9.99 -19.89 -1.53
CA GLU A 62 -10.54 -20.88 -0.59
C GLU A 62 -9.52 -21.31 0.48
N GLY A 63 -8.23 -21.43 0.10
CA GLY A 63 -7.14 -21.70 1.04
C GLY A 63 -7.04 -20.62 2.13
N PHE A 64 -7.10 -19.34 1.75
CA PHE A 64 -7.09 -18.23 2.70
C PHE A 64 -8.29 -18.26 3.66
N LEU A 65 -9.49 -18.52 3.16
CA LEU A 65 -10.70 -18.58 3.98
C LEU A 65 -10.61 -19.72 5.00
N LYS A 66 -10.22 -20.92 4.57
CA LYS A 66 -10.02 -22.09 5.43
C LYS A 66 -8.94 -21.86 6.49
N MET A 67 -7.80 -21.29 6.08
CA MET A 67 -6.67 -21.01 6.98
C MET A 67 -7.00 -19.98 8.06
N THR A 68 -7.77 -18.94 7.72
CA THR A 68 -8.08 -17.85 8.65
C THR A 68 -9.37 -18.07 9.45
N GLY A 69 -10.26 -18.92 8.95
CA GLY A 69 -11.58 -19.19 9.54
C GLY A 69 -12.63 -18.12 9.22
N TYR A 70 -12.31 -17.10 8.42
CA TYR A 70 -13.28 -16.10 7.98
C TYR A 70 -14.00 -16.56 6.71
N SER A 71 -15.29 -16.22 6.62
CA SER A 71 -16.07 -16.44 5.39
C SER A 71 -15.75 -15.38 4.32
N ARG A 72 -16.03 -15.70 3.06
CA ARG A 72 -15.83 -14.77 1.92
C ARG A 72 -16.52 -13.41 2.15
N GLY A 73 -17.79 -13.43 2.60
CA GLY A 73 -18.55 -12.21 2.89
C GLY A 73 -18.00 -11.37 4.04
N GLU A 74 -17.25 -11.98 4.97
CA GLU A 74 -16.57 -11.25 6.05
C GLU A 74 -15.23 -10.67 5.64
N VAL A 75 -14.69 -11.05 4.47
CA VAL A 75 -13.33 -10.68 4.03
C VAL A 75 -13.37 -9.66 2.90
N LEU A 76 -14.22 -9.88 1.89
CA LEU A 76 -14.33 -8.99 0.74
C LEU A 76 -14.75 -7.57 1.18
N GLY A 77 -14.10 -6.55 0.61
CA GLY A 77 -14.35 -5.16 0.96
C GLY A 77 -13.62 -4.65 2.20
N ARG A 78 -12.88 -5.52 2.92
CA ARG A 78 -12.10 -5.12 4.10
C ARG A 78 -10.62 -5.10 3.81
N ASN A 79 -9.90 -4.23 4.51
CA ASN A 79 -8.44 -4.29 4.52
C ASN A 79 -7.93 -5.46 5.37
N SER A 80 -6.91 -6.19 4.91
CA SER A 80 -6.34 -7.38 5.57
C SER A 80 -5.76 -7.16 6.97
N ARG A 81 -5.69 -5.91 7.46
CA ARG A 81 -5.22 -5.60 8.81
C ARG A 81 -6.03 -6.25 9.94
N PHE A 82 -7.22 -6.80 9.66
CA PHE A 82 -7.99 -7.55 10.66
C PHE A 82 -7.29 -8.83 11.15
N LEU A 83 -6.27 -9.32 10.43
CA LEU A 83 -5.43 -10.44 10.88
C LEU A 83 -4.38 -10.01 11.92
N GLN A 84 -4.23 -8.71 12.19
CA GLN A 84 -3.28 -8.18 13.16
C GLN A 84 -3.91 -8.13 14.56
N GLY A 85 -3.11 -8.37 15.60
CA GLY A 85 -3.57 -8.33 16.99
C GLY A 85 -2.52 -7.80 17.95
N PRO A 86 -2.74 -7.89 19.27
CA PRO A 86 -1.92 -7.22 20.28
C PRO A 86 -0.43 -7.58 20.25
N LYS A 87 -0.12 -8.84 19.89
CA LYS A 87 1.26 -9.35 19.78
C LYS A 87 1.88 -9.21 18.38
N THR A 88 1.17 -8.63 17.41
CA THR A 88 1.73 -8.40 16.07
C THR A 88 2.78 -7.28 16.14
N ASP A 89 4.02 -7.57 15.71
CA ASP A 89 5.10 -6.58 15.73
C ASP A 89 4.77 -5.38 14.83
N ARG A 90 4.76 -4.19 15.44
CA ARG A 90 4.52 -2.92 14.74
C ARG A 90 5.60 -2.61 13.73
N ARG A 91 6.86 -3.04 13.93
CA ARG A 91 7.95 -2.81 12.98
C ARG A 91 7.71 -3.57 11.68
N THR A 92 7.32 -4.83 11.75
CA THR A 92 6.91 -5.61 10.57
C THR A 92 5.72 -5.01 9.85
N VAL A 93 4.73 -4.49 10.59
CA VAL A 93 3.58 -3.77 9.97
C VAL A 93 4.04 -2.50 9.24
N LEU A 94 5.00 -1.76 9.80
CA LEU A 94 5.58 -0.59 9.14
C LEU A 94 6.36 -0.96 7.88
N GLU A 95 7.08 -2.09 7.88
CA GLU A 95 7.79 -2.59 6.71
C GLU A 95 6.83 -2.93 5.55
N ILE A 96 5.71 -3.62 5.83
CA ILE A 96 4.66 -3.88 4.83
C ILE A 96 4.08 -2.56 4.31
N ARG A 97 3.78 -1.62 5.21
CA ARG A 97 3.26 -0.30 4.83
C ARG A 97 4.24 0.45 3.93
N GLU A 98 5.53 0.36 4.21
CA GLU A 98 6.59 0.98 3.42
C GLU A 98 6.74 0.31 2.05
N ALA A 99 6.61 -1.02 1.97
CA ALA A 99 6.60 -1.74 0.69
C ALA A 99 5.41 -1.33 -0.19
N ILE A 100 4.20 -1.24 0.38
CA ILE A 100 3.04 -0.65 -0.30
C ILE A 100 3.36 0.79 -0.71
N ARG A 101 3.97 1.57 0.20
CA ARG A 101 4.31 2.98 -0.02
C ARG A 101 5.24 3.18 -1.22
N GLN A 102 6.19 2.27 -1.38
CA GLN A 102 7.20 2.29 -2.43
C GLN A 102 6.78 1.51 -3.68
N GLU A 103 5.61 0.88 -3.70
CA GLU A 103 5.16 -0.01 -4.78
C GLU A 103 6.16 -1.15 -5.05
N LYS A 104 6.65 -1.78 -3.97
CA LYS A 104 7.64 -2.86 -4.02
C LYS A 104 7.11 -4.14 -3.41
N SER A 105 7.65 -5.26 -3.87
CA SER A 105 7.46 -6.55 -3.22
C SER A 105 8.16 -6.56 -1.86
N CYS A 106 7.59 -7.27 -0.89
CA CYS A 106 8.25 -7.57 0.37
C CYS A 106 7.88 -8.96 0.89
N GLN A 107 8.78 -9.55 1.66
CA GLN A 107 8.56 -10.82 2.34
C GLN A 107 8.86 -10.64 3.83
N VAL A 108 7.89 -10.97 4.68
CA VAL A 108 8.04 -10.80 6.13
C VAL A 108 7.41 -11.95 6.90
N SER A 109 8.00 -12.29 8.05
CA SER A 109 7.33 -13.13 9.04
C SER A 109 6.52 -12.24 9.98
N ILE A 110 5.21 -12.44 10.02
CA ILE A 110 4.29 -11.66 10.85
C ILE A 110 3.38 -12.58 11.67
N LEU A 111 3.20 -12.26 12.95
CA LEU A 111 2.24 -12.96 13.80
C LEU A 111 0.82 -12.48 13.47
N ASN A 112 -0.04 -13.38 13.01
CA ASN A 112 -1.42 -13.12 12.64
C ASN A 112 -2.40 -13.91 13.52
N TYR A 113 -3.66 -13.45 13.53
CA TYR A 113 -4.75 -14.00 14.32
C TYR A 113 -5.83 -14.55 13.39
N ARG A 114 -6.33 -15.74 13.72
CA ARG A 114 -7.50 -16.35 13.08
C ARG A 114 -8.78 -15.79 13.68
N LYS A 115 -9.91 -16.11 13.07
CA LYS A 115 -11.24 -15.68 13.55
C LYS A 115 -11.54 -16.15 14.98
N ASP A 116 -11.07 -17.33 15.36
CA ASP A 116 -11.23 -17.89 16.70
C ASP A 116 -10.27 -17.28 17.76
N GLY A 117 -9.43 -16.33 17.36
CA GLY A 117 -8.45 -15.67 18.21
C GLY A 117 -7.12 -16.43 18.35
N THR A 118 -6.98 -17.63 17.77
CA THR A 118 -5.71 -18.36 17.77
C THR A 118 -4.68 -17.64 16.90
N THR A 119 -3.42 -17.70 17.32
CA THR A 119 -2.31 -17.07 16.59
C THR A 119 -1.59 -18.04 15.69
N PHE A 120 -1.06 -17.53 14.60
CA PHE A 120 -0.14 -18.26 13.73
C PHE A 120 0.91 -17.33 13.14
N TRP A 121 2.09 -17.87 12.89
CA TRP A 121 3.10 -17.17 12.13
C TRP A 121 2.81 -17.30 10.64
N ASN A 122 2.77 -16.16 9.97
CA ASN A 122 2.53 -16.05 8.56
C ASN A 122 3.79 -15.52 7.90
N PHE A 123 4.43 -16.34 7.06
CA PHE A 123 5.40 -15.84 6.11
C PHE A 123 4.63 -15.23 4.93
N PHE A 124 4.52 -13.90 4.97
CA PHE A 124 3.70 -13.11 4.08
C PHE A 124 4.55 -12.58 2.92
N HIS A 125 4.12 -12.86 1.68
CA HIS A 125 4.72 -12.31 0.46
C HIS A 125 3.73 -11.36 -0.21
N LEU A 126 4.07 -10.07 -0.22
CA LEU A 126 3.35 -9.02 -0.93
C LEU A 126 4.02 -8.76 -2.28
N ALA A 127 3.24 -8.69 -3.36
CA ALA A 127 3.72 -8.31 -4.69
C ALA A 127 2.75 -7.30 -5.34
N PRO A 128 3.24 -6.16 -5.88
CA PRO A 128 2.43 -5.25 -6.66
C PRO A 128 2.13 -5.81 -8.06
N VAL A 129 0.95 -5.47 -8.60
CA VAL A 129 0.55 -5.77 -9.98
C VAL A 129 0.35 -4.46 -10.74
N PHE A 130 1.18 -4.22 -11.75
CA PHE A 130 1.15 -2.98 -12.52
C PHE A 130 0.30 -3.14 -13.78
N SER A 131 -0.50 -2.12 -14.15
CA SER A 131 -1.04 -2.03 -15.51
C SER A 131 -0.02 -1.34 -16.41
N LYS A 132 0.24 -1.94 -17.58
CA LYS A 132 1.11 -1.35 -18.60
C LYS A 132 0.51 -0.06 -19.16
N GLU A 133 -0.80 -0.03 -19.38
CA GLU A 133 -1.50 1.11 -20.01
C GLU A 133 -1.70 2.27 -19.04
N ALA A 134 -1.86 1.98 -17.74
CA ALA A 134 -2.03 3.00 -16.71
C ALA A 134 -0.69 3.41 -16.07
N GLY A 135 0.36 2.61 -16.18
CA GLY A 135 1.67 2.90 -15.56
C GLY A 135 1.63 2.95 -14.03
N ARG A 136 0.64 2.29 -13.40
CA ARG A 136 0.46 2.27 -11.94
C ARG A 136 0.11 0.89 -11.41
N VAL A 137 0.27 0.72 -10.11
CA VAL A 137 -0.27 -0.45 -9.40
C VAL A 137 -1.80 -0.43 -9.46
N ILE A 138 -2.38 -1.50 -9.98
CA ILE A 138 -3.84 -1.71 -10.02
C ILE A 138 -4.30 -2.69 -8.96
N HIS A 139 -3.43 -3.60 -8.52
CA HIS A 139 -3.70 -4.55 -7.45
C HIS A 139 -2.44 -4.86 -6.65
N PHE A 140 -2.60 -5.33 -5.42
CA PHE A 140 -1.55 -6.04 -4.71
C PHE A 140 -1.98 -7.50 -4.50
N LEU A 141 -1.05 -8.41 -4.76
CA LEU A 141 -1.18 -9.82 -4.43
C LEU A 141 -0.50 -10.08 -3.08
N GLY A 142 -1.25 -10.63 -2.13
CA GLY A 142 -0.73 -11.04 -0.84
C GLY A 142 -0.86 -12.55 -0.65
N VAL A 143 0.25 -13.27 -0.63
CA VAL A 143 0.30 -14.72 -0.36
C VAL A 143 0.64 -14.96 1.11
N GLN A 144 -0.13 -15.83 1.77
CA GLN A 144 0.06 -16.21 3.17
C GLN A 144 0.55 -17.65 3.29
N ASN A 145 1.76 -17.83 3.84
CA ASN A 145 2.33 -19.14 4.11
C ASN A 145 2.43 -19.34 5.64
N PRO A 146 1.49 -20.05 6.29
CA PRO A 146 1.63 -20.41 7.69
C PRO A 146 2.91 -21.20 7.94
N ILE A 147 3.72 -20.75 8.90
CA ILE A 147 4.95 -21.42 9.32
C ILE A 147 4.83 -21.91 10.77
N SER A 148 5.40 -23.08 11.04
CA SER A 148 5.21 -23.81 12.31
C SER A 148 6.46 -23.84 13.20
N HIS A 149 7.61 -23.31 12.76
CA HIS A 149 8.87 -23.39 13.49
C HIS A 149 9.31 -22.01 13.98
N CYS A 150 9.07 -21.72 15.25
CA CYS A 150 9.61 -20.53 15.89
C CYS A 150 10.47 -20.97 17.07
N PHE A 151 11.78 -20.72 16.98
CA PHE A 151 12.69 -20.95 18.10
C PHE A 151 12.43 -19.88 19.15
N GLN A 152 12.00 -20.32 20.33
CA GLN A 152 12.02 -19.49 21.52
C GLN A 152 13.48 -19.41 21.96
N GLY A 153 14.19 -18.40 21.46
CA GLY A 153 15.57 -18.18 21.83
C GLY A 153 15.66 -17.79 23.30
N CYS A 154 15.75 -18.77 24.20
CA CYS A 154 16.34 -18.54 25.51
C CYS A 154 17.77 -18.06 25.27
N ARG A 155 18.00 -16.74 25.31
CA ARG A 155 19.34 -16.23 25.59
C ARG A 155 19.62 -16.58 27.04
N SER A 156 20.11 -17.79 27.28
CA SER A 156 20.73 -18.12 28.56
C SER A 156 21.83 -17.09 28.76
N SER A 157 21.64 -16.21 29.75
CA SER A 157 22.66 -15.29 30.21
C SER A 157 23.97 -16.07 30.33
N VAL A 158 25.01 -15.58 29.67
CA VAL A 158 26.38 -16.01 29.96
C VAL A 158 26.70 -15.49 31.36
N THR A 159 26.23 -16.20 32.38
CA THR A 159 26.74 -16.04 33.74
C THR A 159 28.03 -16.83 33.82
N ASN A 160 29.11 -16.08 34.04
CA ASN A 160 30.45 -16.53 34.38
C ASN A 160 30.49 -17.94 34.97
N MET A 161 31.19 -18.83 34.28
CA MET A 161 31.66 -20.10 34.83
C MET A 161 32.65 -19.80 35.97
N LEU A 162 32.13 -19.68 37.19
CA LEU A 162 32.87 -19.85 38.43
C LEU A 162 32.03 -20.73 39.37
N ALA A 163 32.55 -21.94 39.59
CA ALA A 163 32.40 -22.78 40.78
C ALA A 163 30.98 -23.21 41.24
N CYS A 164 30.60 -24.43 40.88
CA CYS A 164 30.07 -25.50 41.77
C CYS A 164 29.88 -26.74 40.87
N GLY A 165 30.46 -27.91 41.15
CA GLY A 165 30.33 -28.64 42.39
C GLY A 165 29.29 -29.76 42.17
N ASN A 166 29.77 -30.96 41.85
CA ASN A 166 29.06 -32.25 41.78
C ASN A 166 27.55 -32.27 42.10
N SER A 167 26.73 -32.59 41.10
CA SER A 167 25.68 -33.60 41.28
C SER A 167 25.21 -34.17 39.94
N LYS A 168 24.90 -35.46 39.99
CA LYS A 168 24.65 -36.39 38.89
C LYS A 168 23.24 -36.20 38.32
N ASN A 169 23.12 -36.23 36.98
CA ASN A 169 22.09 -36.88 36.16
C ASN A 169 21.69 -36.05 34.92
N CYS A 170 22.50 -36.14 33.86
CA CYS A 170 22.04 -35.92 32.49
C CYS A 170 22.39 -37.17 31.67
N THR A 171 21.48 -38.13 31.64
CA THR A 171 21.50 -39.29 30.76
C THR A 171 20.70 -38.95 29.50
N ALA A 172 21.40 -38.72 28.38
CA ALA A 172 21.01 -39.10 27.01
C ALA A 172 21.73 -38.26 25.94
N CYS A 173 23.02 -38.53 25.72
CA CYS A 173 23.68 -38.34 24.42
C CYS A 173 24.55 -39.58 24.21
N LEU A 174 23.96 -40.66 23.70
CA LEU A 174 24.66 -41.88 23.31
C LEU A 174 24.64 -41.98 21.77
N GLY A 175 25.81 -42.23 21.19
CA GLY A 175 25.99 -42.64 19.79
C GLY A 175 27.05 -41.80 19.07
N LYS A 176 28.32 -41.93 19.43
CA LYS A 176 29.33 -42.89 18.91
C LYS A 176 29.97 -42.42 17.60
N ASP A 177 31.14 -41.81 17.76
CA ASP A 177 32.23 -41.82 16.79
C ASP A 177 33.03 -43.14 16.90
N HIS A 178 33.46 -43.64 15.75
CA HIS A 178 34.57 -44.57 15.50
C HIS A 178 34.79 -44.48 13.98
N PHE A 179 35.96 -44.41 13.35
CA PHE A 179 37.40 -44.53 13.61
C PHE A 179 38.01 -44.16 12.20
N ASN A 180 39.25 -43.75 11.94
CA ASN A 180 40.50 -43.89 12.64
C ASN A 180 41.56 -42.94 12.02
N SER A 181 42.59 -42.72 12.81
CA SER A 181 43.84 -41.96 12.64
C SER A 181 44.76 -42.35 11.49
N HIS A 182 45.60 -41.40 11.04
CA HIS A 182 47.08 -41.53 10.88
C HIS A 182 47.66 -40.09 10.81
N THR A 183 48.37 -39.59 11.85
CA THR A 183 49.85 -39.41 11.94
C THR A 183 50.47 -38.85 10.64
N SER A 184 51.24 -37.76 10.55
CA SER A 184 52.18 -37.11 11.48
C SER A 184 52.79 -35.84 10.82
N SER A 185 53.13 -34.85 11.64
CA SER A 185 54.28 -33.91 11.56
C SER A 185 54.72 -33.20 10.25
N ALA A 186 54.94 -31.88 10.42
CA ALA A 186 56.06 -31.06 9.92
C ALA A 186 55.87 -30.13 8.68
N SER A 187 55.98 -28.83 8.99
CA SER A 187 56.76 -27.77 8.31
C SER A 187 56.54 -27.41 6.84
N ALA A 188 56.05 -26.17 6.66
CA ALA A 188 56.69 -25.06 5.93
C ALA A 188 56.82 -25.10 4.38
N SER A 189 56.23 -24.04 3.79
CA SER A 189 56.76 -23.19 2.71
C SER A 189 56.56 -23.57 1.23
N ASN A 190 55.79 -22.71 0.55
CA ASN A 190 55.96 -22.13 -0.80
C ASN A 190 56.36 -23.04 -1.99
N ASN A 191 55.43 -23.22 -2.94
CA ASN A 191 55.40 -22.49 -4.23
C ASN A 191 54.43 -23.13 -5.25
N LEU A 192 53.49 -22.30 -5.70
CA LEU A 192 53.11 -22.03 -7.09
C LEU A 192 53.39 -23.11 -8.18
N ILE A 193 52.34 -23.75 -8.72
CA ILE A 193 52.26 -24.06 -10.17
C ILE A 193 50.84 -23.78 -10.69
N TYR A 194 50.85 -22.94 -11.71
CA TYR A 194 49.79 -22.46 -12.57
C TYR A 194 49.44 -23.51 -13.64
N PHE A 195 48.17 -23.86 -13.79
CA PHE A 195 47.61 -24.28 -15.07
C PHE A 195 46.37 -23.45 -15.34
N GLY A 196 46.57 -22.37 -16.10
CA GLY A 196 45.48 -21.70 -16.80
C GLY A 196 45.18 -22.40 -18.11
N SER A 197 43.88 -22.50 -18.43
CA SER A 197 43.37 -22.15 -19.75
C SER A 197 41.86 -21.88 -19.67
N CYS A 198 41.53 -20.58 -19.65
CA CYS A 198 40.58 -19.87 -20.54
C CYS A 198 39.44 -20.67 -21.21
N ARG A 199 38.22 -20.17 -21.43
CA ARG A 199 37.49 -18.91 -21.17
C ARG A 199 36.12 -19.06 -21.88
N ARG A 200 34.99 -18.78 -21.23
CA ARG A 200 33.87 -18.00 -21.81
C ARG A 200 32.83 -17.65 -20.76
N GLU A 201 32.34 -16.44 -20.94
CA GLU A 201 31.64 -15.54 -20.03
C GLU A 201 30.11 -15.74 -20.15
N PHE A 202 29.35 -15.43 -19.09
CA PHE A 202 28.30 -14.38 -19.08
C PHE A 202 27.41 -14.42 -17.82
N PHE A 203 27.02 -13.21 -17.37
CA PHE A 203 26.05 -12.82 -16.34
C PHE A 203 26.43 -12.84 -14.85
N ARG A 204 26.89 -11.68 -14.39
CA ARG A 204 26.62 -11.16 -13.04
C ARG A 204 26.46 -9.64 -13.13
N ASP A 205 25.30 -9.15 -12.72
CA ASP A 205 25.15 -7.84 -12.07
C ASP A 205 23.89 -7.88 -11.20
N LEU A 206 24.12 -8.27 -9.95
CA LEU A 206 23.26 -8.06 -8.78
C LEU A 206 24.09 -8.41 -7.55
N SER A 207 25.05 -7.54 -7.21
CA SER A 207 25.66 -7.51 -5.89
C SER A 207 24.95 -6.42 -5.08
N VAL A 208 24.23 -6.85 -4.05
CA VAL A 208 23.79 -5.99 -2.95
C VAL A 208 25.05 -5.63 -2.16
N ASP A 209 25.36 -4.35 -2.13
CA ASP A 209 26.54 -3.80 -1.44
C ASP A 209 26.30 -3.83 0.07
N LEU A 210 27.06 -4.68 0.79
CA LEU A 210 27.11 -4.73 2.25
C LEU A 210 28.13 -3.71 2.74
N GLY A 211 27.73 -2.44 2.77
CA GLY A 211 28.49 -1.37 3.39
C GLY A 211 28.37 -1.38 4.91
N HIS A 212 29.23 -2.14 5.59
CA HIS A 212 29.54 -1.93 6.99
C HIS A 212 30.25 -0.57 7.15
N THR A 213 29.59 0.41 7.75
CA THR A 213 30.24 1.59 8.31
C THR A 213 29.98 1.64 9.80
N GLY A 214 30.99 1.24 10.57
CA GLY A 214 31.05 1.45 12.01
C GLY A 214 31.26 2.92 12.29
N LEU A 215 30.39 3.51 13.10
CA LEU A 215 30.65 4.77 13.77
C LEU A 215 30.45 4.54 15.26
N ASN A 216 31.59 4.56 15.97
CA ASN A 216 31.65 4.70 17.41
C ASN A 216 31.10 6.08 17.78
N SER A 217 30.02 6.12 18.55
CA SER A 217 29.74 7.25 19.44
C SER A 217 29.34 6.72 20.80
N SER A 218 30.26 6.91 21.74
CA SER A 218 30.07 6.67 23.17
C SER A 218 29.09 7.70 23.74
N PHE A 219 27.91 7.24 24.13
CA PHE A 219 27.10 7.92 25.15
C PHE A 219 26.58 6.84 26.10
N ALA A 220 27.11 6.87 27.31
CA ALA A 220 26.60 6.10 28.44
C ALA A 220 25.45 6.90 29.04
N GLU A 221 24.22 6.39 28.93
CA GLU A 221 23.15 6.71 29.88
C GLU A 221 22.38 5.43 30.19
N ASP A 222 22.29 5.22 31.50
CA ASP A 222 21.52 4.24 32.24
C ASP A 222 20.04 4.35 31.86
N ASP A 223 19.37 3.24 31.55
CA ASP A 223 17.96 3.08 31.92
C ASP A 223 17.43 1.66 31.68
N ASN A 224 16.95 1.12 32.78
CA ASN A 224 16.26 -0.14 32.98
C ASN A 224 15.00 -0.22 32.08
N LYS A 225 15.13 -0.77 30.87
CA LYS A 225 13.99 -1.19 30.04
C LYS A 225 13.95 -2.70 29.94
N GLY A 226 12.85 -3.27 30.45
CA GLY A 226 12.52 -4.67 30.32
C GLY A 226 12.76 -5.14 28.88
N ILE A 227 13.51 -6.22 28.76
CA ILE A 227 13.78 -6.89 27.49
C ILE A 227 12.42 -7.39 26.99
N GLU A 228 11.76 -6.63 26.12
CA GLU A 228 10.67 -7.18 25.31
C GLU A 228 11.28 -8.33 24.51
N GLU A 229 10.96 -9.56 24.90
CA GLU A 229 11.35 -10.76 24.17
C GLU A 229 10.82 -10.62 22.73
N LYS A 230 11.73 -10.30 21.82
CA LYS A 230 11.45 -10.18 20.39
C LYS A 230 11.17 -11.59 19.86
N HIS A 231 9.91 -12.00 19.84
CA HIS A 231 9.50 -13.23 19.18
C HIS A 231 9.66 -13.04 17.67
N THR A 232 10.78 -13.50 17.10
CA THR A 232 10.98 -13.59 15.65
C THR A 232 10.86 -15.05 15.22
N CYS A 233 10.08 -15.31 14.18
CA CYS A 233 9.97 -16.62 13.57
C CYS A 233 10.65 -16.61 12.20
N GLU A 234 11.70 -17.42 12.03
CA GLU A 234 12.42 -17.50 10.77
C GLU A 234 11.82 -18.58 9.87
N PRO A 235 11.44 -18.24 8.62
CA PRO A 235 10.87 -19.18 7.67
C PRO A 235 11.98 -20.06 7.09
N LYS A 236 11.67 -21.33 6.78
CA LYS A 236 12.60 -22.22 6.08
C LYS A 236 12.75 -21.77 4.63
N GLU A 237 13.86 -22.15 3.98
CA GLU A 237 14.04 -21.88 2.55
C GLU A 237 12.93 -22.50 1.69
N SER A 238 12.36 -23.65 2.10
CA SER A 238 11.18 -24.24 1.46
C SER A 238 9.96 -23.32 1.52
N ASP A 239 9.73 -22.65 2.65
CA ASP A 239 8.60 -21.74 2.85
C ASP A 239 8.79 -20.49 1.96
N LYS A 240 10.02 -19.97 1.90
CA LYS A 240 10.40 -18.87 1.01
C LYS A 240 10.14 -19.23 -0.44
N GLN A 241 10.67 -20.37 -0.88
CA GLN A 241 10.52 -20.85 -2.25
C GLN A 241 9.05 -21.08 -2.61
N GLN A 242 8.26 -21.67 -1.71
CA GLN A 242 6.82 -21.88 -1.93
C GLN A 242 6.09 -20.55 -2.14
N SER A 243 6.38 -19.52 -1.33
CA SER A 243 5.77 -18.20 -1.49
C SER A 243 6.13 -17.53 -2.82
N VAL A 244 7.39 -17.69 -3.28
CA VAL A 244 7.84 -17.13 -4.55
C VAL A 244 7.17 -17.86 -5.71
N THR A 245 7.13 -19.19 -5.68
CA THR A 245 6.45 -19.99 -6.70
C THR A 245 4.96 -19.65 -6.77
N ALA A 246 4.28 -19.46 -5.64
CA ALA A 246 2.88 -19.06 -5.60
C ALA A 246 2.66 -17.70 -6.27
N VAL A 247 3.45 -16.68 -5.91
CA VAL A 247 3.39 -15.35 -6.52
C VAL A 247 3.63 -15.43 -8.03
N THR A 248 4.70 -16.10 -8.47
CA THR A 248 5.03 -16.19 -9.90
C THR A 248 3.92 -16.84 -10.72
N ARG A 249 3.32 -17.93 -10.20
CA ARG A 249 2.21 -18.60 -10.91
C ARG A 249 0.97 -17.71 -10.99
N LEU A 250 0.60 -17.05 -9.89
CA LEU A 250 -0.56 -16.16 -9.87
C LEU A 250 -0.37 -14.93 -10.78
N LEU A 251 0.83 -14.34 -10.79
CA LEU A 251 1.15 -13.25 -11.72
C LEU A 251 1.09 -13.69 -13.19
N SER A 252 1.52 -14.93 -13.49
CA SER A 252 1.42 -15.50 -14.84
C SER A 252 -0.05 -15.64 -15.28
N GLU A 253 -0.94 -16.05 -14.37
CA GLU A 253 -2.38 -16.12 -14.66
C GLU A 253 -2.97 -14.74 -14.91
N PHE A 254 -2.68 -13.76 -14.06
CA PHE A 254 -3.11 -12.38 -14.31
C PHE A 254 -2.62 -11.89 -15.68
N ALA A 255 -1.37 -12.16 -16.03
CA ALA A 255 -0.81 -11.78 -17.32
C ALA A 255 -1.56 -12.46 -18.47
N HIS A 256 -1.90 -13.75 -18.35
CA HIS A 256 -2.70 -14.48 -19.33
C HIS A 256 -4.08 -13.85 -19.52
N PHE A 257 -4.85 -13.66 -18.44
CA PHE A 257 -6.22 -13.12 -18.51
C PHE A 257 -6.27 -11.63 -18.86
N SER A 258 -5.19 -10.89 -18.63
CA SER A 258 -5.07 -9.48 -19.01
C SER A 258 -4.89 -9.26 -20.53
N LYS A 259 -4.43 -10.28 -21.26
CA LYS A 259 -4.25 -10.19 -22.73
C LYS A 259 -5.59 -10.10 -23.45
N TYR A 260 -6.61 -10.81 -22.96
CA TYR A 260 -7.93 -10.86 -23.59
C TYR A 260 -8.71 -9.55 -23.44
N THR A 261 -8.40 -8.73 -22.44
CA THR A 261 -8.98 -7.39 -22.27
C THR A 261 -8.15 -6.30 -22.95
N GLY A 262 -6.98 -6.64 -23.49
CA GLY A 262 -6.01 -5.69 -24.04
C GLY A 262 -5.37 -4.79 -22.97
N ARG A 263 -5.45 -5.16 -21.69
CA ARG A 263 -4.93 -4.39 -20.54
C ARG A 263 -3.75 -5.12 -19.89
N THR A 264 -2.63 -5.20 -20.61
CA THR A 264 -1.47 -5.99 -20.19
C THR A 264 -0.97 -5.57 -18.81
N ILE A 265 -0.70 -6.55 -17.96
CA ILE A 265 -0.07 -6.29 -16.66
C ILE A 265 1.44 -6.57 -16.67
N LEU A 266 2.16 -5.96 -15.74
CA LEU A 266 3.60 -6.11 -15.53
C LEU A 266 3.89 -6.47 -14.07
N ASP A 267 4.98 -7.20 -13.86
CA ASP A 267 5.55 -7.53 -12.54
C ASP A 267 6.41 -6.39 -11.97
N ARG A 268 6.81 -5.45 -12.82
CA ARG A 268 7.61 -4.27 -12.49
C ARG A 268 6.98 -3.02 -13.10
N ARG A 269 7.25 -1.87 -12.49
CA ARG A 269 6.86 -0.56 -13.04
C ARG A 269 7.48 -0.41 -14.44
N CYS A 270 6.67 0.04 -15.40
CA CYS A 270 7.16 0.38 -16.74
C CYS A 270 7.78 1.77 -16.70
N ASP A 271 9.06 1.89 -17.01
CA ASP A 271 9.75 3.17 -17.16
C ASP A 271 9.63 3.74 -18.59
N SER A 272 8.77 3.17 -19.45
CA SER A 272 8.67 3.63 -20.85
C SER A 272 8.05 5.02 -20.90
N ALA A 273 8.86 5.99 -21.31
CA ALA A 273 8.50 7.39 -21.52
C ALA A 273 7.50 7.64 -22.69
N ASP A 274 7.00 6.58 -23.34
CA ASP A 274 6.34 6.67 -24.65
C ASP A 274 4.80 6.66 -24.64
N LEU A 275 4.17 6.73 -23.47
CA LEU A 275 2.73 7.01 -23.38
C LEU A 275 2.51 8.34 -22.66
N VAL A 276 2.11 9.36 -23.44
CA VAL A 276 1.56 10.64 -22.96
C VAL A 276 0.23 10.37 -22.24
N ARG A 277 0.32 9.72 -21.08
CA ARG A 277 -0.77 9.53 -20.13
C ARG A 277 -0.30 10.14 -18.83
N VAL A 278 -1.15 10.98 -18.25
CA VAL A 278 -0.99 11.53 -16.90
C VAL A 278 -0.51 10.41 -15.98
N ALA A 279 0.75 10.48 -15.54
CA ALA A 279 1.32 9.48 -14.64
C ALA A 279 0.43 9.46 -13.40
N PRO A 280 -0.22 8.33 -13.08
CA PRO A 280 -1.10 8.32 -11.94
C PRO A 280 -0.30 8.56 -10.67
N ILE A 281 -0.90 9.23 -9.70
CA ILE A 281 -0.32 9.29 -8.36
C ILE A 281 -0.04 7.88 -7.83
N SER A 282 1.00 7.73 -7.01
CA SER A 282 1.32 6.44 -6.42
C SER A 282 0.12 5.88 -5.64
N SER A 283 0.00 4.56 -5.62
CA SER A 283 -1.00 3.82 -4.84
C SER A 283 -1.03 4.29 -3.38
N SER A 284 0.13 4.55 -2.80
CA SER A 284 0.35 5.11 -1.46
C SER A 284 -0.34 6.46 -1.26
N LEU A 285 -0.18 7.36 -2.21
CA LEU A 285 -0.82 8.68 -2.17
C LEU A 285 -2.31 8.52 -2.36
N SER A 286 -2.75 7.67 -3.29
CA SER A 286 -4.17 7.34 -3.50
C SER A 286 -4.82 6.82 -2.21
N ILE A 287 -4.18 5.88 -1.52
CA ILE A 287 -4.65 5.31 -0.25
C ILE A 287 -4.74 6.40 0.81
N ALA A 288 -3.71 7.23 0.97
CA ALA A 288 -3.71 8.31 1.96
C ALA A 288 -4.84 9.32 1.71
N LEU A 289 -5.04 9.71 0.46
CA LEU A 289 -6.09 10.64 0.05
C LEU A 289 -7.48 10.03 0.19
N SER A 290 -7.64 8.72 -0.04
CA SER A 290 -8.93 8.04 0.08
C SER A 290 -9.55 8.14 1.48
N ARG A 291 -8.71 8.33 2.52
CA ARG A 291 -9.15 8.48 3.91
C ARG A 291 -9.77 9.85 4.22
N ILE A 292 -9.55 10.82 3.35
CA ILE A 292 -10.05 12.19 3.52
C ILE A 292 -11.54 12.19 3.13
N GLN A 293 -12.40 12.41 4.11
CA GLN A 293 -13.87 12.39 3.97
C GLN A 293 -14.41 13.72 3.46
N GLN A 294 -13.79 14.27 2.42
CA GLN A 294 -14.19 15.53 1.78
C GLN A 294 -14.18 15.37 0.25
N SER A 295 -15.05 16.11 -0.45
CA SER A 295 -14.97 16.23 -1.91
C SER A 295 -13.73 17.02 -2.27
N LEU A 296 -12.74 16.32 -2.82
CA LEU A 296 -11.50 16.92 -3.31
C LEU A 296 -11.01 16.30 -4.61
N VAL A 297 -10.18 17.07 -5.29
CA VAL A 297 -9.36 16.66 -6.44
C VAL A 297 -7.91 17.11 -6.25
N LEU A 298 -6.97 16.35 -6.80
CA LEU A 298 -5.60 16.83 -7.05
C LEU A 298 -5.39 17.07 -8.53
N VAL A 299 -4.69 18.15 -8.82
CA VAL A 299 -4.33 18.59 -10.16
C VAL A 299 -2.81 18.71 -10.26
N ASP A 300 -2.24 18.23 -11.36
CA ASP A 300 -0.80 18.33 -11.62
C ASP A 300 -0.49 19.58 -12.47
N PRO A 301 0.16 20.61 -11.89
CA PRO A 301 0.48 21.83 -12.62
C PRO A 301 1.61 21.67 -13.64
N HIS A 302 2.34 20.55 -13.62
CA HIS A 302 3.48 20.30 -14.52
C HIS A 302 3.06 19.63 -15.83
N LEU A 303 1.80 19.20 -15.93
CA LEU A 303 1.24 18.60 -17.13
C LEU A 303 0.44 19.64 -17.94
N PRO A 304 0.39 19.52 -19.28
CA PRO A 304 -0.39 20.43 -20.11
C PRO A 304 -1.84 20.51 -19.66
N ASP A 305 -2.38 21.73 -19.59
CA ASP A 305 -3.76 22.03 -19.20
C ASP A 305 -4.11 21.76 -17.72
N MET A 306 -3.13 21.44 -16.85
CA MET A 306 -3.35 21.17 -15.43
C MET A 306 -4.48 20.15 -15.20
N PRO A 307 -4.29 18.88 -15.60
CA PRO A 307 -5.31 17.86 -15.52
C PRO A 307 -5.49 17.34 -14.09
N ILE A 308 -6.70 16.86 -13.79
CA ILE A 308 -6.99 16.11 -12.56
C ILE A 308 -6.22 14.79 -12.60
N VAL A 309 -5.41 14.55 -11.57
CA VAL A 309 -4.63 13.32 -11.37
C VAL A 309 -5.20 12.44 -10.26
N TYR A 310 -6.10 13.00 -9.44
CA TYR A 310 -6.86 12.27 -8.42
C TYR A 310 -8.22 12.93 -8.19
N ALA A 311 -9.24 12.09 -8.01
CA ALA A 311 -10.58 12.52 -7.62
C ALA A 311 -11.13 11.60 -6.52
N SER A 312 -11.49 12.20 -5.39
CA SER A 312 -12.15 11.51 -4.28
C SER A 312 -13.52 10.94 -4.68
N ASN A 313 -13.99 9.89 -3.99
CA ASN A 313 -15.33 9.35 -4.22
C ASN A 313 -16.43 10.40 -3.97
N LEU A 314 -16.25 11.27 -2.97
CA LEU A 314 -17.20 12.34 -2.66
C LEU A 314 -17.29 13.38 -3.78
N PHE A 315 -16.19 13.66 -4.49
CA PHE A 315 -16.22 14.51 -5.68
C PHE A 315 -17.01 13.87 -6.83
N LEU A 316 -16.82 12.56 -7.07
CA LEU A 316 -17.58 11.84 -8.09
C LEU A 316 -19.07 11.83 -7.77
N LEU A 317 -19.44 11.59 -6.51
CA LEU A 317 -20.82 11.65 -6.04
C LEU A 317 -21.42 13.06 -6.16
N LEU A 318 -20.66 14.09 -5.75
CA LEU A 318 -21.08 15.48 -5.86
C LEU A 318 -21.36 15.86 -7.31
N THR A 319 -20.46 15.53 -8.23
CA THR A 319 -20.55 16.03 -9.60
C THR A 319 -21.35 15.12 -10.53
N GLY A 320 -21.53 13.85 -10.16
CA GLY A 320 -22.19 12.82 -10.96
C GLY A 320 -21.30 12.27 -12.10
N TYR A 321 -20.04 12.68 -12.20
CA TYR A 321 -19.09 12.13 -13.18
C TYR A 321 -18.40 10.87 -12.64
N SER A 322 -18.11 9.93 -13.54
CA SER A 322 -17.28 8.78 -13.21
C SER A 322 -15.79 9.14 -13.15
N ARG A 323 -14.98 8.30 -12.48
CA ARG A 323 -13.54 8.51 -12.36
C ARG A 323 -12.85 8.63 -13.72
N ASP A 324 -13.22 7.77 -14.67
CA ASP A 324 -12.61 7.73 -16.01
C ASP A 324 -12.98 8.96 -16.85
N GLU A 325 -14.10 9.61 -16.53
CA GLU A 325 -14.51 10.85 -17.21
C GLU A 325 -13.79 12.09 -16.68
N VAL A 326 -13.24 12.05 -15.46
CA VAL A 326 -12.63 13.23 -14.80
C VAL A 326 -11.11 13.19 -14.82
N LEU A 327 -10.50 12.00 -14.68
CA LEU A 327 -9.04 11.88 -14.70
C LEU A 327 -8.49 12.30 -16.06
N GLY A 328 -7.43 13.10 -16.06
CA GLY A 328 -6.82 13.64 -17.28
C GLY A 328 -7.51 14.89 -17.83
N LYS A 329 -8.61 15.35 -17.25
CA LYS A 329 -9.29 16.59 -17.67
C LYS A 329 -9.01 17.73 -16.69
N ASN A 330 -9.01 18.96 -17.20
CA ASN A 330 -9.06 20.14 -16.35
C ASN A 330 -10.45 20.29 -15.72
N CYS A 331 -10.53 20.71 -14.45
CA CYS A 331 -11.78 20.90 -13.69
C CYS A 331 -12.81 21.84 -14.33
N ARG A 332 -12.43 22.65 -15.35
CA ARG A 332 -13.34 23.59 -16.02
C ARG A 332 -14.55 22.94 -16.69
N PHE A 333 -14.59 21.62 -16.88
CA PHE A 333 -15.79 20.93 -17.37
C PHE A 333 -17.01 21.10 -16.46
N LEU A 334 -16.81 21.50 -15.19
CA LEU A 334 -17.89 21.85 -14.27
C LEU A 334 -18.46 23.26 -14.51
N GLN A 335 -17.82 24.09 -15.33
CA GLN A 335 -18.28 25.44 -15.65
C GLN A 335 -19.31 25.42 -16.78
N GLY A 336 -20.20 26.39 -16.81
CA GLY A 336 -21.23 26.49 -17.84
C GLY A 336 -21.60 27.94 -18.16
N ARG A 337 -22.71 28.12 -18.86
CA ARG A 337 -23.08 29.41 -19.47
C ARG A 337 -23.20 30.58 -18.45
N ASP A 338 -23.65 30.29 -17.23
CA ASP A 338 -23.91 31.30 -16.20
C ASP A 338 -22.74 31.40 -15.19
N THR A 339 -21.64 30.67 -15.41
CA THR A 339 -20.44 30.79 -14.59
C THR A 339 -19.77 32.14 -14.82
N LYS A 340 -19.61 32.94 -13.76
CA LYS A 340 -19.07 34.30 -13.86
C LYS A 340 -17.58 34.29 -14.21
N GLN A 341 -17.20 35.13 -15.17
CA GLN A 341 -15.81 35.28 -15.60
C GLN A 341 -14.90 35.83 -14.49
N GLU A 342 -15.44 36.67 -13.59
CA GLU A 342 -14.72 37.22 -12.44
C GLU A 342 -14.20 36.11 -11.51
N ASP A 343 -15.00 35.08 -11.25
CA ASP A 343 -14.64 33.96 -10.38
C ASP A 343 -13.57 33.08 -11.02
N ILE A 344 -13.64 32.87 -12.34
CA ILE A 344 -12.60 32.18 -13.12
C ILE A 344 -11.28 32.97 -13.07
N THR A 345 -11.35 34.29 -13.20
CA THR A 345 -10.16 35.17 -13.16
C THR A 345 -9.48 35.11 -11.78
N LYS A 346 -10.25 35.12 -10.68
CA LYS A 346 -9.70 34.95 -9.31
C LYS A 346 -8.94 33.63 -9.16
N ILE A 347 -9.50 32.53 -9.68
CA ILE A 347 -8.85 31.22 -9.65
C ILE A 347 -7.54 31.25 -10.47
N ARG A 348 -7.57 31.83 -11.68
CA ARG A 348 -6.37 31.94 -12.53
C ARG A 348 -5.27 32.75 -11.85
N GLN A 349 -5.61 33.91 -11.27
CA GLN A 349 -4.66 34.75 -10.55
C GLN A 349 -4.06 34.02 -9.33
N SER A 350 -4.86 33.24 -8.61
CA SER A 350 -4.39 32.40 -7.50
C SER A 350 -3.37 31.36 -7.94
N ILE A 351 -3.56 30.74 -9.11
CA ILE A 351 -2.60 29.79 -9.69
C ILE A 351 -1.30 30.50 -10.10
N GLU A 352 -1.41 31.65 -10.78
CA GLU A 352 -0.26 32.45 -11.23
C GLU A 352 0.59 32.98 -10.07
N THR A 353 -0.05 33.32 -8.95
CA THR A 353 0.62 33.85 -7.74
C THR A 353 1.00 32.77 -6.73
N GLU A 354 0.70 31.50 -7.01
CA GLU A 354 0.86 30.37 -6.10
C GLU A 354 0.29 30.60 -4.69
N GLN A 355 -0.87 31.27 -4.61
CA GLN A 355 -1.58 31.55 -3.36
C GLN A 355 -2.87 30.73 -3.25
N PRO A 356 -3.30 30.34 -2.04
CA PRO A 356 -4.61 29.73 -1.87
C PRO A 356 -5.73 30.75 -2.14
N CYS A 357 -6.87 30.28 -2.65
CA CYS A 357 -8.06 31.10 -2.79
C CYS A 357 -9.32 30.31 -2.41
N THR A 358 -10.33 31.03 -1.92
CA THR A 358 -11.70 30.51 -1.79
C THR A 358 -12.61 31.32 -2.69
N VAL A 359 -13.39 30.64 -3.54
CA VAL A 359 -14.31 31.27 -4.48
C VAL A 359 -15.62 30.50 -4.47
N GLN A 360 -16.75 31.20 -4.39
CA GLN A 360 -18.06 30.61 -4.59
C GLN A 360 -18.41 30.72 -6.08
N ILE A 361 -18.25 29.62 -6.81
CA ILE A 361 -18.40 29.58 -8.28
C ILE A 361 -19.62 28.75 -8.66
N LEU A 362 -20.42 29.23 -9.62
CA LEU A 362 -21.52 28.45 -10.17
C LEU A 362 -20.98 27.32 -11.04
N ASN A 363 -21.30 26.08 -10.69
CA ASN A 363 -20.90 24.88 -11.42
C ASN A 363 -22.13 24.06 -11.83
N TYR A 364 -21.92 23.10 -12.74
CA TYR A 364 -22.95 22.23 -13.28
C TYR A 364 -22.52 20.78 -13.09
N ARG A 365 -23.45 19.95 -12.63
CA ARG A 365 -23.26 18.50 -12.53
C ARG A 365 -23.38 17.85 -13.90
N LYS A 366 -23.02 16.57 -14.01
CA LYS A 366 -23.15 15.78 -15.25
C LYS A 366 -24.56 15.81 -15.84
N ASN A 367 -25.59 15.86 -15.00
CA ASN A 367 -26.99 15.93 -15.43
C ASN A 367 -27.44 17.35 -15.85
N GLY A 368 -26.55 18.34 -15.83
CA GLY A 368 -26.84 19.73 -16.17
C GLY A 368 -27.39 20.58 -15.03
N ASN A 369 -27.65 20.02 -13.85
CA ASN A 369 -28.17 20.81 -12.72
C ASN A 369 -27.09 21.77 -12.20
N PRO A 370 -27.42 23.07 -12.04
CA PRO A 370 -26.50 24.02 -11.43
C PRO A 370 -26.38 23.77 -9.92
N PHE A 371 -25.21 24.08 -9.36
CA PHE A 371 -24.97 24.11 -7.93
C PHE A 371 -23.92 25.18 -7.59
N TRP A 372 -24.06 25.81 -6.43
CA TRP A 372 -23.05 26.74 -5.93
C TRP A 372 -21.90 25.95 -5.31
N ASN A 373 -20.73 25.99 -5.94
CA ASN A 373 -19.54 25.34 -5.43
C ASN A 373 -18.71 26.36 -4.64
N LEU A 374 -18.71 26.24 -3.32
CA LEU A 374 -17.70 26.90 -2.51
C LEU A 374 -16.40 26.12 -2.68
N LEU A 375 -15.54 26.60 -3.59
CA LEU A 375 -14.27 25.99 -3.93
C LEU A 375 -13.15 26.62 -3.11
N HIS A 376 -12.44 25.82 -2.31
CA HIS A 376 -11.16 26.21 -1.77
C HIS A 376 -10.04 25.52 -2.55
N MET A 377 -9.13 26.32 -3.12
CA MET A 377 -7.99 25.83 -3.89
C MET A 377 -6.70 26.27 -3.22
N ALA A 378 -5.72 25.37 -3.14
CA ALA A 378 -4.42 25.67 -2.55
C ALA A 378 -3.27 24.92 -3.23
N PRO A 379 -2.08 25.52 -3.34
CA PRO A 379 -0.89 24.79 -3.75
C PRO A 379 -0.45 23.83 -2.64
N VAL A 380 0.00 22.66 -3.07
CA VAL A 380 0.58 21.60 -2.24
C VAL A 380 2.03 21.43 -2.65
N ARG A 381 2.94 21.77 -1.74
CA ARG A 381 4.39 21.78 -2.01
C ARG A 381 5.04 20.48 -1.56
N ASN A 382 6.00 19.99 -2.34
CA ASN A 382 6.86 18.86 -1.96
C ASN A 382 7.89 19.28 -0.89
N ALA A 383 8.77 18.35 -0.52
CA ALA A 383 9.84 18.60 0.46
C ALA A 383 10.83 19.69 0.04
N SER A 384 11.00 19.95 -1.27
CA SER A 384 11.87 21.03 -1.76
C SER A 384 11.20 22.40 -1.81
N GLY A 385 9.93 22.51 -1.41
CA GLY A 385 9.17 23.76 -1.43
C GLY A 385 8.56 24.13 -2.79
N LYS A 386 8.80 23.33 -3.84
CA LYS A 386 8.16 23.51 -5.14
C LYS A 386 6.71 23.00 -5.11
N VAL A 387 5.81 23.64 -5.84
CA VAL A 387 4.42 23.16 -5.98
C VAL A 387 4.46 21.81 -6.69
N ALA A 388 3.99 20.77 -6.01
CA ALA A 388 3.84 19.43 -6.57
C ALA A 388 2.46 19.25 -7.19
N PHE A 389 1.42 19.75 -6.51
CA PHE A 389 0.03 19.65 -6.95
C PHE A 389 -0.73 20.91 -6.54
N TYR A 390 -1.88 21.14 -7.19
CA TYR A 390 -2.96 21.94 -6.61
C TYR A 390 -4.03 21.00 -6.04
N VAL A 391 -4.52 21.32 -4.84
CA VAL A 391 -5.72 20.69 -4.28
C VAL A 391 -6.91 21.62 -4.46
N GLY A 392 -8.02 21.08 -4.95
CA GLY A 392 -9.32 21.75 -4.94
C GLY A 392 -10.28 20.98 -4.05
N VAL A 393 -10.85 21.65 -3.04
CA VAL A 393 -11.85 21.08 -2.12
C VAL A 393 -13.19 21.76 -2.38
N GLN A 394 -14.15 20.98 -2.88
CA GLN A 394 -15.47 21.45 -3.26
C GLN A 394 -16.47 21.24 -2.14
N LEU A 395 -17.32 22.24 -1.91
CA LEU A 395 -18.47 22.12 -1.03
C LEU A 395 -19.70 22.65 -1.76
N ASP A 396 -20.77 21.87 -1.74
CA ASP A 396 -22.06 22.31 -2.24
C ASP A 396 -22.68 23.31 -1.25
N ALA A 397 -22.75 24.57 -1.66
CA ALA A 397 -23.34 25.67 -0.91
C ALA A 397 -24.73 26.05 -1.43
N THR A 398 -25.36 25.19 -2.23
CA THR A 398 -26.73 25.42 -2.71
C THR A 398 -27.71 25.39 -1.54
N GLY A 399 -28.41 26.50 -1.28
CA GLY A 399 -29.35 26.61 -0.17
C GLY A 399 -28.69 26.76 1.21
N MET A 400 -27.39 27.07 1.28
CA MET A 400 -26.79 27.57 2.51
C MET A 400 -27.20 29.05 2.67
N GLU A 401 -28.19 29.31 3.51
CA GLU A 401 -28.37 30.62 4.11
C GLU A 401 -27.21 30.86 5.09
N GLU A 402 -26.78 32.10 5.26
CA GLU A 402 -25.75 32.51 6.23
C GLU A 402 -26.27 32.30 7.67
N GLU A 403 -26.47 31.06 8.10
CA GLU A 403 -26.81 30.78 9.49
C GLU A 403 -25.55 30.90 10.35
N GLU A 404 -25.38 32.07 10.96
CA GLU A 404 -24.55 32.31 12.14
C GLU A 404 -25.14 31.57 13.36
N HIS A 405 -25.08 30.24 13.35
CA HIS A 405 -25.38 29.42 14.54
C HIS A 405 -24.15 28.59 14.93
N PRO A 406 -23.42 29.00 16.00
CA PRO A 406 -22.17 28.38 16.40
C PRO A 406 -22.39 27.17 17.33
N ASP A 407 -23.34 26.28 17.01
CA ASP A 407 -23.57 25.08 17.83
C ASP A 407 -23.20 23.79 17.10
N LYS A 408 -22.06 23.22 17.52
CA LYS A 408 -21.60 21.81 17.41
C LYS A 408 -21.17 21.23 16.04
N GLY A 409 -20.83 22.05 15.04
CA GLY A 409 -20.25 21.57 13.77
C GLY A 409 -18.95 22.28 13.36
N MET A 410 -18.09 21.60 12.57
CA MET A 410 -17.00 22.30 11.87
C MET A 410 -17.57 23.22 10.78
N THR A 411 -17.12 24.47 10.72
CA THR A 411 -17.49 25.41 9.66
C THR A 411 -17.08 24.88 8.28
N PRO A 412 -17.73 25.32 7.18
CA PRO A 412 -17.30 25.03 5.81
C PRO A 412 -15.80 25.22 5.59
N GLN A 413 -15.28 26.34 6.08
CA GLN A 413 -13.87 26.70 5.98
C GLN A 413 -12.98 25.73 6.77
N MET A 414 -13.36 25.34 7.98
CA MET A 414 -12.61 24.34 8.77
C MET A 414 -12.55 22.99 8.07
N LYS A 415 -13.64 22.54 7.45
CA LYS A 415 -13.67 21.28 6.68
C LYS A 415 -12.71 21.34 5.49
N GLN A 416 -12.71 22.45 4.74
CA GLN A 416 -11.84 22.64 3.58
C GLN A 416 -10.36 22.73 3.97
N LEU A 417 -10.03 23.55 4.96
CA LEU A 417 -8.65 23.71 5.45
C LEU A 417 -8.12 22.42 6.08
N GLY A 418 -8.98 21.68 6.80
CA GLY A 418 -8.64 20.35 7.33
C GLY A 418 -8.27 19.36 6.23
N ALA A 419 -9.06 19.31 5.15
CA ALA A 419 -8.75 18.47 3.99
C ALA A 419 -7.43 18.89 3.32
N VAL A 420 -7.20 20.19 3.10
CA VAL A 420 -5.93 20.70 2.54
C VAL A 420 -4.74 20.33 3.44
N GLY A 421 -4.89 20.45 4.76
CA GLY A 421 -3.88 20.02 5.73
C GLY A 421 -3.53 18.55 5.59
N ALA A 422 -4.55 17.68 5.53
CA ALA A 422 -4.35 16.24 5.35
C ALA A 422 -3.66 15.89 4.02
N VAL A 423 -4.06 16.56 2.92
CA VAL A 423 -3.39 16.42 1.61
C VAL A 423 -1.93 16.84 1.68
N ARG A 424 -1.62 17.99 2.30
CA ARG A 424 -0.24 18.48 2.45
C ARG A 424 0.63 17.49 3.20
N VAL A 425 0.11 16.87 4.26
CA VAL A 425 0.80 15.82 5.01
C VAL A 425 1.05 14.61 4.11
N ALA A 426 0.02 14.11 3.42
CA ALA A 426 0.15 12.96 2.54
C ALA A 426 1.19 13.16 1.43
N VAL A 427 1.19 14.32 0.76
CA VAL A 427 2.14 14.62 -0.33
C VAL A 427 3.57 14.76 0.21
N ARG A 428 3.77 15.47 1.33
CA ARG A 428 5.11 15.65 1.92
C ARG A 428 5.74 14.34 2.39
N SER A 429 4.96 13.43 2.98
CA SER A 429 5.45 12.14 3.44
C SER A 429 5.83 11.18 2.32
N LEU A 430 5.35 11.41 1.09
CA LEU A 430 5.52 10.49 -0.04
C LEU A 430 6.55 10.96 -1.06
N LEU A 431 6.70 12.28 -1.24
CA LEU A 431 7.69 12.90 -2.13
C LEU A 431 8.91 13.42 -1.36
N GLY A 432 9.37 12.64 -0.35
CA GLY A 432 10.57 12.95 0.41
C GLY A 432 11.80 13.13 -0.51
N PRO A 433 12.87 13.80 -0.03
CA PRO A 433 14.01 14.13 -0.87
C PRO A 433 14.56 12.85 -1.50
N SER A 434 14.59 12.81 -2.83
CA SER A 434 15.37 11.84 -3.60
C SER A 434 16.79 11.89 -3.04
N ARG A 435 17.20 10.83 -2.34
CA ARG A 435 18.58 10.67 -1.89
C ARG A 435 19.43 10.20 -3.05
#